data_AF-A0A7C1AFT1-F1
#
_entry.id   AF-A0A7C1AFT1-F1
#
_cell.length_a   1.000
_cell.length_b   1.000
_cell.length_c   1.000
_cell.angle_alpha   90.00
_cell.angle_beta   90.00
_cell.angle_gamma   90.00
#
_symmetry.space_group_name_H-M   'P 1'
#
loop_
_entity.id
_entity.type
_entity.pdbx_description
1 polymer ?
#
loop_
_entity_poly.entity_id
_entity_poly.type
_entity_poly.pdbx_seq_one_letter_code
_entity_poly.pdbx_strand_id
1 'polypeptide(L)' 'MVTTKKTITKDSVIGDVIRDVPGARAVIEKYFGNGCFTCPGINMESISFGSMMHNLDPDKVVDDINKLEE' A
#
# COMPACT_ATOMS: atom_id res chain seq x y z
N MET A 1 22.35 -6.14 -2.00
CA MET A 1 21.20 -5.25 -1.73
C MET A 1 20.76 -5.53 -0.30
N VAL A 2 20.86 -4.54 0.58
CA VAL A 2 20.44 -4.69 1.98
C VAL A 2 18.93 -4.55 2.00
N THR A 3 18.20 -5.67 2.07
CA THR A 3 16.76 -5.65 2.36
C THR A 3 16.59 -5.41 3.85
N THR A 4 16.71 -4.15 4.28
CA THR A 4 16.17 -3.74 5.57
C THR A 4 14.66 -3.92 5.48
N LYS A 5 14.13 -4.92 6.20
CA LYS A 5 12.71 -5.13 6.45
C LYS A 5 12.10 -3.79 6.86
N LYS A 6 11.46 -3.09 5.91
CA LYS A 6 10.96 -1.74 6.12
C LYS A 6 9.53 -1.91 6.62
N THR A 7 9.31 -1.69 7.91
CA THR A 7 7.96 -1.67 8.46
C THR A 7 7.14 -0.66 7.68
N ILE A 8 6.09 -1.14 7.00
CA ILE A 8 5.19 -0.28 6.25
C ILE A 8 4.33 0.48 7.24
N THR A 9 4.15 1.78 6.99
CA THR A 9 3.30 2.67 7.78
C THR A 9 2.27 3.33 6.88
N LYS A 10 1.23 3.93 7.45
CA LYS A 10 0.20 4.64 6.67
C LYS A 10 0.74 5.83 5.86
N ASP A 11 1.88 6.38 6.25
CA ASP A 11 2.55 7.47 5.53
C ASP A 11 3.45 6.97 4.40
N SER A 12 3.58 5.65 4.24
CA SER A 12 4.34 5.06 3.15
C SER A 12 3.65 5.29 1.80
N VAL A 13 4.44 5.63 0.79
CA VAL A 13 3.97 5.83 -0.59
C VAL A 13 3.58 4.49 -1.19
N ILE A 14 2.35 4.37 -1.71
CA ILE A 14 1.79 3.12 -2.22
C ILE A 14 2.69 2.53 -3.33
N GLY A 15 3.20 3.38 -4.24
CA GLY A 15 4.11 2.95 -5.30
C GLY A 15 5.42 2.31 -4.79
N ASP A 16 5.99 2.86 -3.72
CA ASP A 16 7.18 2.30 -3.09
C ASP A 16 6.84 0.98 -2.40
N VAL A 17 5.71 0.91 -1.70
CA VAL A 17 5.27 -0.31 -1.01
C VAL A 17 5.04 -1.46 -2.00
N ILE A 18 4.40 -1.21 -3.14
CA ILE A 18 4.19 -2.22 -4.19
C ILE A 18 5.52 -2.72 -4.77
N ARG A 19 6.51 -1.84 -4.89
CA ARG A 19 7.83 -2.17 -5.44
C ARG A 19 8.69 -2.94 -4.43
N ASP A 20 8.62 -2.55 -3.16
CA ASP A 20 9.49 -3.05 -2.11
C ASP A 20 8.93 -4.33 -1.46
N VAL A 21 7.59 -4.52 -1.44
CA VAL A 21 6.92 -5.67 -0.81
C VAL A 21 6.23 -6.56 -1.87
N PRO A 22 6.77 -7.76 -2.14
CA PRO A 22 6.12 -8.74 -3.02
C PRO A 22 4.72 -9.11 -2.50
N GLY A 23 3.69 -8.93 -3.33
CA GLY A 23 2.30 -9.23 -2.96
C GLY A 23 1.51 -8.05 -2.40
N ALA A 24 2.15 -6.93 -2.05
CA ALA A 24 1.44 -5.73 -1.61
C ALA A 24 0.45 -5.22 -2.68
N ARG A 25 0.75 -5.40 -3.97
CA ARG A 25 -0.17 -5.12 -5.07
C ARG A 25 -1.55 -5.78 -4.87
N ALA A 26 -1.59 -7.04 -4.47
CA ALA A 26 -2.85 -7.76 -4.28
C ALA A 26 -3.63 -7.23 -3.07
N VAL A 27 -2.93 -6.82 -2.01
CA VAL A 27 -3.56 -6.19 -0.84
C VAL A 27 -4.12 -4.82 -1.22
N ILE A 28 -3.36 -3.99 -1.93
CA ILE A 28 -3.84 -2.69 -2.41
C ILE A 28 -5.06 -2.88 -3.32
N GLU A 29 -5.02 -3.83 -4.26
CA GLU A 29 -6.18 -4.14 -5.13
C GLU A 29 -7.41 -4.60 -4.35
N LYS A 30 -7.23 -5.42 -3.30
CA LYS A 30 -8.31 -5.88 -2.41
C LYS A 30 -9.02 -4.72 -1.71
N TYR A 31 -8.27 -3.69 -1.27
CA TYR A 31 -8.84 -2.55 -0.54
C TYR A 31 -9.35 -1.43 -1.46
N PHE A 32 -8.56 -1.06 -2.47
CA PHE A 32 -8.83 0.07 -3.35
C PHE A 32 -9.57 -0.30 -4.64
N GLY A 33 -9.71 -1.60 -4.92
CA GLY A 33 -10.36 -2.14 -6.10
C GLY A 33 -9.46 -2.18 -7.34
N ASN A 34 -9.94 -2.88 -8.37
CA ASN A 34 -9.19 -3.16 -9.61
C ASN A 34 -8.86 -1.89 -10.42
N GLY A 35 -9.62 -0.80 -10.22
CA GLY A 35 -9.40 0.49 -10.86
C GLY A 35 -8.29 1.33 -10.24
N CYS A 36 -7.80 0.97 -9.04
CA CYS A 36 -6.83 1.75 -8.28
C CYS A 36 -5.57 2.08 -9.09
N PHE A 37 -5.05 1.11 -9.85
CA PHE A 37 -3.82 1.27 -10.66
C PHE A 37 -3.99 2.17 -11.89
N THR A 38 -5.22 2.59 -12.21
CA THR A 38 -5.50 3.55 -13.29
C THR A 38 -5.40 5.00 -12.82
N CYS A 39 -5.39 5.24 -11.49
CA CYS A 39 -5.18 6.56 -10.94
C CYS A 39 -3.70 6.94 -11.10
N PRO A 40 -3.35 8.05 -11.79
CA PRO A 40 -1.97 8.49 -11.91
C PRO A 40 -1.32 8.80 -10.55
N GLY A 41 -2.14 9.13 -9.54
CA GLY A 41 -1.71 9.44 -8.17
C GLY A 41 -1.24 8.24 -7.36
N ILE A 42 -1.67 7.01 -7.68
CA ILE A 42 -1.40 5.83 -6.83
C ILE A 42 0.09 5.60 -6.56
N ASN A 43 0.96 5.93 -7.52
CA ASN A 43 2.39 5.72 -7.35
C ASN A 43 3.08 6.83 -6.53
N MET A 44 2.39 7.94 -6.26
CA MET A 44 2.92 9.11 -5.55
C MET A 44 2.17 9.44 -4.25
N GLU A 45 1.04 8.79 -4.01
CA GLU A 45 0.19 9.01 -2.84
C GLU A 45 0.57 8.08 -1.67
N SER A 46 0.35 8.54 -0.44
CA SER A 46 0.48 7.70 0.76
C SER A 46 -0.72 6.76 0.91
N ILE A 47 -0.53 5.65 1.64
CA ILE A 47 -1.62 4.74 2.00
C ILE A 47 -2.73 5.49 2.75
N SER A 48 -2.37 6.40 3.65
CA SER A 48 -3.30 7.23 4.42
C SER A 48 -4.17 8.11 3.53
N PHE A 49 -3.56 8.81 2.57
CA PHE A 49 -4.26 9.70 1.65
C PHE A 49 -5.18 8.93 0.71
N GLY A 50 -4.67 7.86 0.09
CA GLY A 50 -5.50 7.00 -0.74
C GLY A 50 -6.68 6.44 0.06
N SER A 51 -6.42 5.94 1.28
CA SER A 51 -7.48 5.37 2.10
C SER A 51 -8.54 6.42 2.44
N MET A 52 -8.14 7.65 2.76
CA MET A 52 -9.06 8.77 2.97
C MET A 52 -9.93 9.05 1.72
N MET A 53 -9.33 9.10 0.53
CA MET A 53 -10.06 9.38 -0.73
C MET A 53 -11.07 8.29 -1.08
N HIS A 54 -10.81 7.06 -0.67
CA HIS A 54 -11.65 5.90 -0.94
C HIS A 54 -12.49 5.46 0.29
N ASN A 55 -12.49 6.25 1.36
CA ASN A 55 -13.22 5.99 2.61
C ASN A 55 -12.88 4.62 3.24
N LEU A 56 -11.60 4.26 3.18
CA LEU A 56 -10.99 3.05 3.72
C LEU A 56 -10.23 3.35 5.01
N ASP A 57 -9.97 2.30 5.78
CA ASP A 57 -9.16 2.36 6.99
C ASP A 57 -7.68 2.07 6.63
N PRO A 58 -6.78 3.07 6.69
CA PRO A 58 -5.38 2.88 6.31
C PRO A 58 -4.63 1.91 7.22
N ASP A 59 -5.04 1.79 8.49
CA ASP A 59 -4.35 0.91 9.43
C ASP A 59 -4.57 -0.57 9.03
N LYS A 60 -5.77 -0.93 8.54
CA LYS A 60 -6.04 -2.28 8.01
C LYS A 60 -5.23 -2.62 6.77
N VAL A 61 -5.02 -1.63 5.88
CA VAL A 61 -4.21 -1.81 4.68
C VAL A 61 -2.76 -2.10 5.06
N VAL A 62 -2.22 -1.30 5.98
CA VAL A 62 -0.85 -1.44 6.48
C VAL A 62 -0.66 -2.77 7.19
N ASP A 63 -1.60 -3.17 8.04
CA ASP A 63 -1.55 -4.44 8.77
C ASP A 63 -1.52 -5.64 7.81
N ASP A 64 -2.40 -5.65 6.79
CA ASP A 64 -2.42 -6.75 5.81
C ASP A 64 -1.16 -6.77 4.94
N ILE A 65 -0.54 -5.62 4.65
CA ILE A 65 0.74 -5.57 3.93
C ILE A 65 1.88 -6.09 4.81
N ASN A 66 1.95 -5.67 6.07
CA ASN A 66 3.00 -6.12 6.99
C ASN A 66 2.91 -7.63 7.29
N LYS A 67 1.71 -8.22 7.27
CA LYS A 67 1.53 -9.69 7.37
C LYS A 67 2.11 -10.48 6.19
N LEU A 68 2.39 -9.85 5.04
CA LEU A 68 3.05 -10.52 3.91
C LEU A 68 4.55 -10.73 4.14
N GLU A 69 5.15 -9.97 5.06
CA GLU A 69 6.56 -10.11 5.45
C GLU A 69 6.78 -11.00 6.70
N GLU A 70 5.72 -11.65 7.18
CA GLU A 70 5.78 -12.70 8.21
C GLU A 70 5.90 -14.08 7.57
#